data_AF-U1JI90-F1
#
_entry.id   AF-U1JI90-F1
#
_cell.length_a   1.000
_cell.length_b   1.000
_cell.length_c   1.000
_cell.angle_alpha   90.00
_cell.angle_beta   90.00
_cell.angle_gamma   90.00
#
_symmetry.space_group_name_H-M   'P 1'
#
loop_
_entity.id
_entity.type
_entity.pdbx_description
1 polymer ?
#
loop_
_entity_poly.entity_id
_entity_poly.type
_entity_poly.pdbx_seq_one_letter_code
_entity_poly.pdbx_strand_id
1 'polypeptide(L)'
;MNEQKSVENAINAFYKVAGLNIKFNGSINNKVAEIFGKMIIETQKCTTALNWVPRPTGGKATISWVAKNFTRSVLRQLEEGQSLICAKTAVLRFKSPLHLAAMGV
;
A
#
# COMPACT_ATOMS: atom_id res chain seq x y z
N MET A 1 1.86 2.00 19.69
CA MET A 1 0.93 1.98 18.54
C MET A 1 1.09 0.64 17.84
N ASN A 2 0.02 -0.13 17.64
CA ASN A 2 0.11 -1.47 17.04
C ASN A 2 0.49 -1.34 15.54
N GLU A 3 1.61 -1.93 15.12
CA GLU A 3 2.11 -1.85 13.75
C GLU A 3 1.11 -2.41 12.73
N GLN A 4 0.34 -3.45 13.08
CA GLN A 4 -0.71 -3.99 12.21
C GLN A 4 -1.77 -2.94 11.90
N LYS A 5 -2.18 -2.16 12.90
CA LYS A 5 -3.12 -1.06 12.72
C LYS A 5 -2.53 0.05 11.84
N SER A 6 -1.22 0.28 11.91
CA SER A 6 -0.54 1.19 10.98
C SER A 6 -0.60 0.69 9.53
N VAL A 7 -0.41 -0.61 9.29
CA VAL A 7 -0.55 -1.21 7.95
C VAL A 7 -1.99 -1.11 7.44
N GLU A 8 -2.97 -1.44 8.28
CA GLU A 8 -4.39 -1.29 7.92
C GLU A 8 -4.73 0.15 7.54
N ASN A 9 -4.29 1.11 8.35
CA ASN A 9 -4.47 2.54 8.08
C ASN A 9 -3.79 2.97 6.79
N ALA A 10 -2.58 2.46 6.51
CA ALA A 10 -1.84 2.74 5.29
C ALA A 10 -2.60 2.23 4.04
N ILE A 11 -3.12 1.01 4.07
CA ILE A 11 -3.92 0.44 2.98
C ILE A 11 -5.19 1.27 2.75
N ASN A 12 -5.95 1.54 3.82
CA ASN A 12 -7.20 2.31 3.74
C ASN A 12 -6.96 3.73 3.21
N ALA A 13 -5.88 4.35 3.64
CA ALA A 13 -5.53 5.68 3.15
C ALA A 13 -5.08 5.65 1.69
N PHE A 14 -4.37 4.60 1.25
CA PHE A 14 -4.05 4.41 -0.16
C PHE A 14 -5.34 4.31 -1.00
N TYR A 15 -6.32 3.53 -0.56
CA TYR A 15 -7.62 3.42 -1.24
C TYR A 15 -8.34 4.75 -1.34
N LYS A 16 -8.33 5.53 -0.25
CA LYS A 16 -8.92 6.88 -0.24
C LYS A 16 -8.23 7.80 -1.25
N VAL A 17 -6.90 7.81 -1.28
CA VAL A 17 -6.15 8.63 -2.24
C VAL A 17 -6.39 8.16 -3.67
N ALA A 18 -6.52 6.86 -3.90
CA ALA A 18 -6.94 6.32 -5.20
C ALA A 18 -8.39 6.71 -5.57
N GLY A 19 -9.12 7.47 -4.75
CA GLY A 19 -10.50 7.87 -4.99
C GLY A 19 -11.48 6.70 -4.93
N LEU A 20 -11.14 5.63 -4.22
CA LEU A 20 -11.98 4.44 -4.07
C LEU A 20 -12.63 4.44 -2.69
N ASN A 21 -13.96 4.37 -2.66
CA ASN A 21 -14.73 4.25 -1.42
C ASN A 21 -14.80 2.78 -0.95
N ILE A 22 -13.64 2.19 -0.67
CA ILE A 22 -13.50 0.83 -0.16
C ILE A 22 -12.67 0.82 1.12
N LYS A 23 -12.89 -0.18 1.97
CA LYS A 23 -12.09 -0.42 3.17
C LYS A 23 -11.43 -1.79 3.08
N PHE A 24 -10.21 -1.86 3.60
CA PHE A 24 -9.54 -3.13 3.87
C PHE A 24 -10.40 -3.94 4.84
N ASN A 25 -10.47 -5.25 4.58
CA ASN A 25 -11.18 -6.21 5.40
C ASN A 25 -10.34 -7.49 5.49
N GLY A 26 -10.29 -8.08 6.68
CA GLY A 26 -9.49 -9.27 7.00
C GLY A 26 -8.34 -8.97 7.97
N SER A 27 -7.46 -9.94 8.16
CA SER A 27 -6.40 -9.87 9.17
C SER A 27 -5.09 -9.36 8.57
N ILE A 28 -4.44 -8.43 9.25
CA ILE A 28 -3.10 -7.98 8.88
C ILE A 28 -2.09 -9.07 9.28
N ASN A 29 -1.33 -9.54 8.30
CA ASN A 29 -0.25 -10.51 8.48
C ASN A 29 0.94 -10.18 7.56
N ASN A 30 2.00 -10.98 7.63
CA ASN A 30 3.20 -10.77 6.83
C ASN A 30 2.93 -10.83 5.32
N LYS A 31 1.98 -11.64 4.88
CA LYS A 31 1.61 -11.74 3.47
C LYS A 31 0.91 -10.48 2.98
N VAL A 32 -0.01 -9.92 3.78
CA VAL A 32 -0.64 -8.62 3.50
C VAL A 32 0.41 -7.54 3.34
N ALA A 33 1.39 -7.47 4.26
CA ALA A 33 2.47 -6.49 4.16
C ALA A 33 3.33 -6.70 2.89
N GLU A 34 3.65 -7.95 2.53
CA GLU A 34 4.39 -8.27 1.31
C GLU A 34 3.63 -7.81 0.05
N ILE A 35 2.34 -8.14 -0.05
CA ILE A 35 1.50 -7.78 -1.20
C ILE A 35 1.30 -6.27 -1.28
N PHE A 36 1.05 -5.61 -0.15
CA PHE A 36 0.92 -4.16 -0.12
C PHE A 36 2.24 -3.46 -0.47
N GLY A 37 3.38 -3.98 -0.01
CA GLY A 37 4.69 -3.52 -0.44
C GLY A 37 4.88 -3.63 -1.95
N LYS A 38 4.53 -4.78 -2.55
CA LYS A 38 4.56 -4.95 -4.01
C LYS A 38 3.67 -3.93 -4.72
N MET A 39 2.48 -3.67 -4.20
CA MET A 39 1.57 -2.66 -4.74
C MET A 39 2.19 -1.24 -4.72
N ILE A 40 2.88 -0.86 -3.62
CA ILE A 40 3.62 0.41 -3.53
C ILE A 40 4.73 0.47 -4.59
N ILE A 41 5.52 -0.61 -4.72
CA ILE A 41 6.61 -0.69 -5.69
C ILE A 41 6.11 -0.65 -7.13
N GLU A 42 4.99 -1.30 -7.46
CA GLU A 42 4.38 -1.19 -8.78
C GLU A 42 3.88 0.23 -9.05
N THR A 43 3.37 0.92 -8.03
CA THR A 43 2.94 2.31 -8.16
C THR A 43 4.14 3.24 -8.46
N GLN A 44 5.30 3.01 -7.84
CA GLN A 44 6.55 3.74 -8.13
C GLN A 44 6.98 3.66 -9.60
N LYS A 45 6.65 2.59 -10.31
CA LYS A 45 7.00 2.46 -11.73
C LYS A 45 6.20 3.39 -12.63
N CYS A 46 5.09 3.91 -12.14
CA CYS A 46 4.14 4.73 -12.89
C CYS A 46 4.19 6.21 -12.47
N THR A 47 4.65 6.53 -11.25
CA THR A 47 4.75 7.91 -10.74
C THR A 47 6.01 8.13 -9.91
N THR A 48 6.57 9.34 -10.01
CA THR A 48 7.70 9.80 -9.19
C THR A 48 7.31 10.17 -7.76
N ALA A 49 6.00 10.32 -7.48
CA ALA A 49 5.46 10.68 -6.15
C ALA A 49 5.85 9.71 -5.02
N LEU A 50 6.27 8.49 -5.38
CA LEU A 50 6.67 7.45 -4.43
C LEU A 50 8.16 7.12 -4.46
N ASN A 51 8.97 7.82 -5.26
CA ASN A 51 10.40 7.48 -5.44
C ASN A 51 11.22 7.55 -4.15
N TRP A 52 10.79 8.37 -3.19
CA TRP A 52 11.47 8.50 -1.90
C TRP A 52 11.15 7.33 -0.94
N VAL A 53 10.10 6.55 -1.20
CA VAL A 53 9.80 5.36 -0.41
C VAL A 53 10.88 4.32 -0.74
N PRO A 54 11.69 3.87 0.25
CA PRO A 54 12.81 2.98 -0.02
C PRO A 54 12.32 1.63 -0.55
N ARG A 55 13.24 0.78 -1.03
CA ARG A 55 12.93 -0.64 -1.27
C ARG A 55 12.98 -1.39 0.07
N PRO A 56 12.15 -2.42 0.28
CA PRO A 56 12.23 -3.23 1.48
C PRO A 56 13.53 -4.04 1.55
N THR A 57 14.16 -4.03 2.72
CA THR A 57 15.37 -4.82 3.01
C THR A 57 15.04 -6.32 2.88
N GLY A 58 15.83 -7.06 2.09
CA GLY A 58 15.56 -8.48 1.80
C GLY A 58 14.49 -8.73 0.73
N GLY A 59 14.06 -7.68 0.00
CA GLY A 59 13.21 -7.81 -1.20
C GLY A 59 11.71 -7.98 -0.92
N LYS A 60 11.29 -8.09 0.34
CA LYS A 60 9.88 -8.24 0.74
C LYS A 60 9.53 -7.26 1.86
N ALA A 61 8.43 -6.55 1.70
CA ALA A 61 7.92 -5.65 2.72
C ALA A 61 7.40 -6.44 3.94
N THR A 62 7.84 -6.04 5.13
CA THR A 62 7.33 -6.51 6.42
C THR A 62 6.29 -5.53 6.97
N ILE A 63 5.56 -5.96 8.00
CA ILE A 63 4.62 -5.09 8.74
C ILE A 63 5.35 -3.84 9.25
N SER A 64 6.50 -4.02 9.90
CA SER A 64 7.33 -2.93 10.42
C SER A 64 7.85 -2.02 9.30
N TRP A 65 8.22 -2.59 8.14
CA TRP A 65 8.66 -1.81 6.99
C TRP A 65 7.55 -0.91 6.47
N VAL A 66 6.33 -1.44 6.30
CA VAL A 66 5.18 -0.63 5.87
C VAL A 66 4.87 0.45 6.91
N ALA A 67 4.80 0.09 8.19
CA ALA A 67 4.49 1.02 9.27
C ALA A 67 5.52 2.16 9.38
N LYS A 68 6.79 1.90 9.08
CA LYS A 68 7.87 2.89 9.12
C LYS A 68 7.93 3.79 7.89
N ASN A 69 7.71 3.22 6.70
CA ASN A 69 8.00 3.92 5.44
C ASN A 69 6.75 4.48 4.74
N PHE A 70 5.55 3.96 5.05
CA PHE A 70 4.31 4.41 4.43
C PHE A 70 3.56 5.38 5.35
N THR A 71 3.90 6.67 5.26
CA THR A 71 3.41 7.73 6.14
C THR A 71 2.35 8.62 5.47
N ARG A 72 1.73 9.53 6.23
CA ARG A 72 0.82 10.56 5.69
C ARG A 72 1.45 11.41 4.58
N SER A 73 2.76 11.63 4.64
CA SER A 73 3.48 12.39 3.62
C SER A 73 3.51 11.69 2.26
N VAL A 74 3.45 10.35 2.24
CA VAL A 74 3.38 9.55 1.00
C VAL A 74 2.06 9.77 0.29
N LEU A 75 0.99 9.80 1.09
CA LEU A 75 -0.38 9.91 0.60
C LEU A 75 -0.64 11.25 -0.07
N ARG A 76 -0.11 12.35 0.48
CA ARG A 76 -0.28 13.70 -0.08
C ARG A 76 0.28 13.84 -1.50
N GLN A 77 1.36 13.12 -1.82
CA GLN A 77 1.99 13.19 -3.16
C GLN A 77 1.22 12.38 -4.22
N LEU A 78 0.38 11.44 -3.79
CA LEU A 78 -0.42 10.59 -4.68
C LEU A 78 -1.75 11.24 -5.11
N GLU A 79 -2.15 12.35 -4.48
CA GLU A 79 -3.43 13.04 -4.73
C GLU A 79 -3.44 13.90 -6.01
N GLU A 80 -2.32 13.97 -6.75
CA GLU A 80 -2.16 14.87 -7.90
C GLU A 80 -2.02 14.14 -9.24
N GLY A 81 -2.78 14.58 -10.24
CA GLY A 81 -2.56 14.27 -11.67
C GLY A 81 -2.41 12.78 -12.01
N GLN A 82 -1.30 12.42 -12.66
CA GLN A 82 -1.01 11.06 -13.12
C GLN A 82 -0.83 10.07 -11.96
N SER A 83 -0.39 10.53 -10.78
CA SER A 83 -0.21 9.68 -9.59
C SER A 83 -1.51 9.03 -9.14
N LEU A 84 -2.64 9.72 -9.31
CA LEU A 84 -3.97 9.20 -8.98
C LEU A 84 -4.34 8.01 -9.87
N ILE A 85 -4.04 8.09 -11.17
CA ILE A 85 -4.31 7.00 -12.13
C ILE A 85 -3.44 5.79 -11.77
N CYS A 86 -2.14 6.02 -11.49
CA CYS A 86 -1.22 4.97 -11.06
C CYS A 86 -1.71 4.26 -9.79
N ALA A 87 -2.18 5.02 -8.80
CA ALA A 87 -2.73 4.48 -7.57
C ALA A 87 -3.99 3.63 -7.84
N LYS A 88 -4.93 4.12 -8.67
CA LYS A 88 -6.12 3.35 -9.08
C LYS A 88 -5.75 2.04 -9.76
N THR A 89 -4.84 2.09 -10.73
CA THR A 89 -4.38 0.90 -11.46
C THR A 89 -3.71 -0.10 -10.52
N ALA A 90 -2.90 0.36 -9.57
CA ALA A 90 -2.28 -0.48 -8.56
C ALA A 90 -3.34 -1.16 -7.68
N VAL A 91 -4.35 -0.43 -7.19
CA VAL A 91 -5.44 -1.05 -6.42
C VAL A 91 -6.16 -2.11 -7.23
N LEU A 92 -6.51 -1.82 -8.50
CA LEU A 92 -7.19 -2.80 -9.35
C LEU A 92 -6.40 -4.11 -9.52
N ARG A 93 -5.08 -4.01 -9.71
CA ARG A 93 -4.20 -5.17 -9.86
C ARG A 93 -4.03 -5.97 -8.56
N PHE A 94 -3.99 -5.29 -7.42
CA PHE A 94 -3.64 -5.90 -6.14
C PHE A 94 -4.81 -6.16 -5.20
N LYS A 95 -6.03 -5.71 -5.53
CA LYS A 95 -7.23 -5.93 -4.70
C LYS A 95 -7.45 -7.41 -4.38
N SER A 96 -7.47 -8.27 -5.39
CA SER A 96 -7.72 -9.71 -5.18
C SER A 96 -6.56 -10.39 -4.42
N PRO A 97 -5.28 -10.20 -4.80
CA PRO A 97 -4.15 -10.71 -4.00
C PRO A 97 -4.15 -10.25 -2.54
N LEU A 98 -4.49 -8.98 -2.30
CA LEU A 98 -4.51 -8.43 -0.94
C LEU A 98 -5.67 -9.02 -0.12
N HIS A 99 -6.82 -9.25 -0.74
CA HIS A 99 -7.95 -9.89 -0.10
C HIS A 99 -7.65 -11.35 0.29
N LEU A 100 -7.07 -12.14 -0.63
CA LEU A 100 -6.67 -13.51 -0.34
C LEU A 100 -5.65 -13.57 0.80
N ALA A 101 -4.63 -12.71 0.75
CA ALA A 101 -3.63 -12.60 1.81
C ALA A 101 -4.27 -12.26 3.17
N ALA A 102 -5.29 -11.40 3.19
CA ALA A 102 -6.01 -11.02 4.40
C ALA A 102 -6.90 -12.15 4.95
N MET A 103 -7.29 -13.11 4.11
CA MET A 103 -7.98 -14.34 4.51
C MET A 103 -7.01 -15.44 4.98
N GLY A 104 -5.69 -15.21 4.87
CA GLY A 104 -4.67 -16.20 5.22
C GLY A 104 -4.36 -17.21 4.11
N VAL A 105 -4.73 -16.88 2.86
CA VAL A 105 -4.51 -17.72 1.66
C VAL A 105 -3.42 -17.11 0.77
#